data_AF-W4Q006-F1
#
_entry.id   AF-W4Q006-F1
#
_cell.length_a   1.000
_cell.length_b   1.000
_cell.length_c   1.000
_cell.angle_alpha   90.00
_cell.angle_beta   90.00
_cell.angle_gamma   90.00
#
_symmetry.space_group_name_H-M   'P 1'
#
loop_
_entity.id
_entity.type
_entity.pdbx_description
1 polymer ?
#
loop_
_entity_poly.entity_id
_entity_poly.type
_entity_poly.pdbx_seq_one_letter_code
_entity_poly.pdbx_strand_id
1 'polypeptide(L)' 'MLSFFILGCIVTATAVALFLQGLLTEGLFLFGPFIAGLIGLNFLFISFVQVKREREVREGRKPS' A
#
# COMPACT_ATOMS: atom_id res chain seq x y z
N MET A 1 -12.71 -5.67 2.02
CA MET A 1 -11.61 -5.16 1.16
C MET A 1 -11.20 -3.74 1.53
N LEU A 2 -12.12 -2.77 1.52
CA LEU A 2 -11.78 -1.36 1.79
C LEU A 2 -11.06 -1.10 3.13
N SER A 3 -11.46 -1.77 4.21
CA SER A 3 -10.83 -1.66 5.53
C SER A 3 -9.37 -2.14 5.54
N PHE A 4 -9.07 -3.25 4.87
CA PHE A 4 -7.71 -3.76 4.71
C PHE A 4 -6.85 -2.84 3.85
N PHE A 5 -7.43 -2.23 2.81
CA PHE A 5 -6.75 -1.24 1.99
C PHE A 5 -6.35 -0.01 2.81
N ILE A 6 -7.27 0.54 3.61
CA ILE A 6 -7.00 1.69 4.48
C ILE A 6 -5.92 1.34 5.51
N LEU A 7 -6.01 0.16 6.13
CA LEU A 7 -4.98 -0.31 7.06
C LEU A 7 -3.61 -0.44 6.37
N GLY A 8 -3.58 -1.00 5.16
CA GLY A 8 -2.39 -1.10 4.33
C GLY A 8 -1.77 0.26 4.02
N CYS A 9 -2.59 1.27 3.67
CA CYS A 9 -2.13 2.64 3.47
C CYS A 9 -1.48 3.21 4.74
N ILE A 10 -2.12 3.06 5.89
CA ILE A 10 -1.62 3.58 7.18
C ILE A 10 -0.29 2.93 7.53
N VAL A 11 -0.20 1.61 7.46
CA VAL A 11 1.03 0.87 7.77
C VAL A 11 2.16 1.26 6.81
N THR A 12 1.88 1.34 5.51
CA THR A 12 2.88 1.72 4.50
C THR A 12 3.38 3.14 4.71
N ALA A 13 2.47 4.10 4.93
CA ALA A 13 2.84 5.50 5.18
C ALA A 13 3.67 5.65 6.46
N THR A 14 3.29 4.95 7.53
CA THR A 14 4.02 4.96 8.80
C THR A 14 5.42 4.35 8.64
N ALA A 15 5.54 3.23 7.92
CA ALA A 15 6.82 2.59 7.65
C ALA A 15 7.76 3.49 6.83
N VAL A 16 7.24 4.16 5.80
CA VAL A 16 8.01 5.12 4.99
C VAL A 16 8.44 6.33 5.83
N ALA A 17 7.56 6.86 6.69
CA ALA A 17 7.90 7.98 7.57
C ALA A 17 9.02 7.61 8.55
N LEU A 18 8.92 6.45 9.21
CA LEU A 18 9.97 5.96 10.11
C LEU A 18 11.28 5.70 9.37
N PHE A 19 11.21 5.13 8.17
CA PHE A 19 12.40 4.93 7.33
C PHE A 19 13.08 6.26 6.97
N LEU A 20 12.31 7.25 6.52
CA LEU A 20 12.83 8.58 6.19
C LEU A 20 13.41 9.30 7.41
N GLN A 21 12.78 9.17 8.58
CA GLN A 21 13.30 9.73 9.82
C GLN A 21 14.66 9.11 10.19
N GLY A 22 14.78 7.78 10.19
CA GLY A 22 16.06 7.12 10.47
C GLY A 22 17.14 7.50 9.44
N LEU A 23 16.76 7.57 8.17
CA LEU A 23 17.68 7.87 7.08
C LEU A 23 18.18 9.33 7.11
N LEU A 24 17.28 10.30 7.30
CA LEU A 24 17.60 11.73 7.20
C LEU A 24 18.09 12.34 8.52
N THR A 25 17.59 11.85 9.66
CA THR A 25 17.93 12.41 10.98
C THR A 25 19.10 11.69 11.63
N GLU A 26 19.13 10.36 11.56
CA GLU A 26 20.16 9.55 12.23
C GLU A 26 21.24 9.04 11.28
N GLY A 27 21.04 9.16 9.96
CA GLY A 27 21.94 8.58 8.95
C GLY A 27 21.95 7.05 8.96
N LEU A 28 20.97 6.43 9.63
CA LEU A 28 20.88 4.99 9.80
C LEU A 28 19.86 4.40 8.83
N PHE A 29 20.30 3.40 8.07
CA PHE A 29 19.42 2.66 7.20
C PHE A 29 18.57 1.68 8.03
N LEU A 30 17.36 2.09 8.38
CA LEU A 30 16.42 1.25 9.11
C LEU A 30 15.80 0.19 8.17
N PHE A 31 16.44 -0.97 8.12
CA PHE A 31 16.04 -2.08 7.23
C PHE A 31 14.60 -2.56 7.48
N GLY A 32 14.15 -2.61 8.73
CA GLY A 32 12.79 -3.04 9.07
C GLY A 32 11.69 -2.16 8.43
N PRO A 33 11.67 -0.85 8.72
CA PRO A 33 10.79 0.12 8.06
C PRO A 33 10.86 0.10 6.53
N PHE A 34 12.06 -0.09 5.97
CA PHE A 34 12.24 -0.22 4.52
C PHE A 34 11.48 -1.43 3.94
N ILE A 35 11.69 -2.63 4.52
CA ILE A 35 11.00 -3.85 4.08
C ILE A 35 9.49 -3.74 4.31
N ALA A 36 9.06 -3.20 5.46
CA ALA A 36 7.64 -2.96 5.73
C ALA A 36 7.01 -2.03 4.68
N GLY A 37 7.73 -0.99 4.25
CA GLY A 37 7.32 -0.12 3.15
C GLY A 37 7.16 -0.87 1.82
N LEU A 38 8.12 -1.72 1.45
CA LEU A 38 8.06 -2.51 0.21
C LEU A 38 6.89 -3.51 0.21
N ILE A 39 6.67 -4.21 1.32
CA ILE A 39 5.55 -5.15 1.49
C ILE A 39 4.22 -4.39 1.41
N GLY A 40 4.12 -3.26 2.11
CA GLY A 40 2.95 -2.40 2.10
C GLY A 40 2.62 -1.85 0.70
N LEU A 41 3.63 -1.41 -0.04
CA LEU A 41 3.48 -0.94 -1.42
C LEU A 41 2.97 -2.07 -2.34
N ASN A 42 3.52 -3.28 -2.20
CA ASN A 42 3.05 -4.44 -2.96
C ASN A 42 1.58 -4.77 -2.66
N PHE A 43 1.20 -4.74 -1.38
CA PHE A 43 -0.18 -4.96 -0.95
C PHE A 43 -1.15 -3.91 -1.51
N LEU A 44 -0.73 -2.64 -1.55
CA LEU A 44 -1.51 -1.56 -2.17
C LEU A 44 -1.70 -1.79 -3.67
N PHE A 45 -0.66 -2.24 -4.39
CA PHE A 45 -0.76 -2.60 -5.81
C PHE A 45 -1.76 -3.72 -6.06
N ILE A 46 -1.68 -4.81 -5.30
CA ILE A 46 -2.62 -5.95 -5.42
C ILE A 46 -4.05 -5.48 -5.16
N SER A 47 -4.24 -4.70 -4.09
CA SER A 47 -5.56 -4.17 -3.73
C SER A 47 -6.12 -3.25 -4.81
N PHE A 48 -5.28 -2.38 -5.39
CA PHE A 48 -5.68 -1.50 -6.48
C PHE A 48 -6.09 -2.28 -7.72
N VAL A 49 -5.32 -3.31 -8.10
CA VAL A 49 -5.66 -4.19 -9.23
C VAL A 49 -6.97 -4.93 -8.98
N GLN A 50 -7.21 -5.44 -7.77
CA GLN A 50 -8.49 -6.07 -7.44
C GLN A 50 -9.67 -5.10 -7.54
N VAL A 51 -9.54 -3.89 -6.97
CA VAL A 51 -10.61 -2.88 -7.05
C VAL A 51 -10.89 -2.47 -8.49
N LYS A 52 -9.85 -2.33 -9.33
CA LYS A 52 -10.01 -2.05 -10.75
C LYS A 52 -10.77 -3.18 -11.46
N ARG A 53 -10.39 -4.43 -11.19
CA ARG A 53 -11.04 -5.62 -11.76
C ARG A 53 -12.51 -5.74 -11.33
N GLU A 54 -12.82 -5.44 -10.07
CA GLU A 54 -14.20 -5.41 -9.57
C GLU A 54 -15.04 -4.34 -10.26
N ARG A 55 -14.46 -3.16 -10.54
CA ARG A 55 -15.14 -2.10 -11.32
C ARG A 55 -15.42 -2.52 -12.75
N GLU A 56 -14.43 -3.08 -13.45
CA GLU A 56 -14.59 -3.54 -14.84
C GLU A 56 -15.67 -4.64 -14.95
N VAL A 57 -15.74 -5.58 -13.99
CA VAL A 57 -16.79 -6.61 -13.94
C VAL A 57 -18.18 -6.00 -13.67
N ARG A 58 -18.26 -4.92 -12.89
CA ARG A 58 -19.53 -4.21 -12.64
C ARG A 58 -20.00 -3.44 -13.87
N GLU A 59 -19.09 -2.85 -14.64
CA GLU A 59 -19.40 -2.08 -15.85
C GLU A 59 -19.70 -2.98 -17.05
N GLY A 60 -19.04 -4.13 -17.16
CA GLY A 60 -19.32 -5.16 -18.17
C GLY A 60 -20.67 -5.88 -18.01
N ARG A 61 -21.43 -5.59 -16.94
CA ARG A 61 -22.76 -6.14 -16.66
C ARG A 61 -23.89 -5.11 -16.84
N LYS A 62 -23.74 -4.16 -17.79
CA LYS A 62 -24.90 -3.48 -18.38
C LYS A 62 -25.50 -4.41 -19.44
N PRO A 63 -26.61 -5.12 -19.17
CA PRO A 63 -27.37 -5.73 -20.25
C PRO A 63 -27.85 -4.58 -21.15
N SER A 64 -27.38 -4.56 -22.39
CA SER A 64 -28.07 -3.85 -23.47
C SER A 64 -29.35 -4.58 -23.80
#